data_AF-A0A176ZHS1-F1
#
_entry.id   AF-A0A176ZHS1-F1
#
_cell.length_a   1.000
_cell.length_b   1.000
_cell.length_c   1.000
_cell.angle_alpha   90.00
_cell.angle_beta   90.00
_cell.angle_gamma   90.00
#
_symmetry.space_group_name_H-M   'P 1'
#
loop_
_entity.id
_entity.type
_entity.pdbx_description
1 polymer ?
#
loop_
_entity_poly.entity_id
_entity_poly.type
_entity_poly.pdbx_seq_one_letter_code
_entity_poly.pdbx_strand_id
1 'polypeptide(L)'
;MRDDGLERAIDAAGGVAELARKIGISQPSVSNWSKVPAQRVIAVEAATGVSRNDLRPDLYSEPLLSKEAIDLVDAARAQQYLLLATLLSAAPSRRLLDQLSALTGDATPLGRAHAELAAAAANAVAAKVEREYFDLFIGLGRGELLPYASYYLTGFLNERPLSRLRADLAASGIACVANNSEPEDHAAILCEIMAGFAAGRFAASFEAQRAFFEKHVAPWMGRLFADIESAESAIFYRAVGALGRAFIEIETEAFTFAN
;
A
#
# COMPACT_ATOMS: atom_id res chain seq x y z
N MET A 1 -18.32 -40.10 15.25
CA MET A 1 -18.71 -39.72 13.88
C MET A 1 -17.51 -39.03 13.25
N ARG A 2 -17.12 -39.43 12.04
CA ARG A 2 -16.02 -38.81 11.32
C ARG A 2 -16.52 -37.49 10.72
N ASP A 3 -15.63 -36.55 10.48
CA ASP A 3 -15.96 -35.34 9.73
C ASP A 3 -15.88 -35.58 8.22
N ASP A 4 -16.60 -34.74 7.45
CA ASP A 4 -16.71 -34.87 6.00
C ASP A 4 -15.33 -34.83 5.31
N GLY A 5 -14.39 -34.06 5.86
CA GLY A 5 -13.01 -33.98 5.36
C GLY A 5 -12.28 -35.33 5.45
N LEU A 6 -12.39 -36.02 6.59
CA LEU A 6 -11.82 -37.35 6.77
C LEU A 6 -12.52 -38.41 5.91
N GLU A 7 -13.85 -38.35 5.76
CA GLU A 7 -14.59 -39.30 4.92
C GLU A 7 -14.19 -39.18 3.45
N ARG A 8 -14.14 -37.95 2.90
CA ARG A 8 -13.68 -37.70 1.53
C ARG A 8 -12.25 -38.18 1.30
N ALA A 9 -11.37 -38.02 2.28
CA ALA A 9 -10.00 -38.53 2.19
C ALA A 9 -9.94 -40.06 2.14
N ILE A 10 -10.77 -40.74 2.96
CA ILE A 10 -10.85 -42.21 3.00
C ILE A 10 -11.38 -42.74 1.67
N ASP A 11 -12.43 -42.13 1.13
CA ASP A 11 -13.02 -42.53 -0.16
C ASP A 11 -12.04 -42.33 -1.31
N ALA A 12 -11.40 -41.16 -1.38
CA ALA A 12 -10.37 -40.85 -2.39
C ALA A 12 -9.15 -41.76 -2.29
N ALA A 13 -8.81 -42.24 -1.09
CA ALA A 13 -7.72 -43.18 -0.88
C ALA A 13 -8.05 -44.61 -1.33
N GLY A 14 -9.33 -44.97 -1.44
CA GLY A 14 -9.80 -46.35 -1.65
C GLY A 14 -10.07 -47.13 -0.35
N GLY A 15 -10.30 -46.43 0.76
CA GLY A 15 -10.62 -47.00 2.07
C GLY A 15 -9.57 -46.74 3.16
N VAL A 16 -9.93 -47.07 4.40
CA VAL A 16 -9.12 -46.76 5.60
C VAL A 16 -7.74 -47.44 5.57
N ALA A 17 -7.68 -48.68 5.10
CA ALA A 17 -6.43 -49.44 5.00
C ALA A 17 -5.49 -48.85 3.94
N GLU A 18 -6.04 -48.43 2.80
CA GLU A 18 -5.27 -47.81 1.72
C GLU A 18 -4.76 -46.42 2.10
N LEU A 19 -5.57 -45.62 2.78
CA LEU A 19 -5.14 -44.33 3.32
C LEU A 19 -3.97 -44.52 4.30
N ALA A 20 -4.10 -45.44 5.26
CA ALA A 20 -3.06 -45.75 6.24
C ALA A 20 -1.75 -46.19 5.58
N ARG A 21 -1.84 -47.06 4.56
CA ARG A 21 -0.69 -47.52 3.77
C ARG A 21 -0.01 -46.37 3.03
N LYS A 22 -0.78 -45.51 2.36
CA LYS A 22 -0.25 -44.38 1.59
C LYS A 22 0.46 -43.33 2.45
N ILE A 23 0.00 -43.09 3.68
CA ILE A 23 0.61 -42.10 4.60
C ILE A 23 1.59 -42.72 5.62
N GLY A 24 1.87 -44.02 5.51
CA GLY A 24 2.88 -44.72 6.31
C GLY A 24 2.54 -44.88 7.79
N ILE A 25 1.27 -45.13 8.13
CA ILE A 25 0.84 -45.41 9.51
C ILE A 25 -0.02 -46.67 9.62
N SER A 26 -0.29 -47.11 10.85
CA SER A 26 -1.13 -48.29 11.08
C SER A 26 -2.61 -48.01 10.78
N GLN A 27 -3.31 -49.00 10.22
CA GLN A 27 -4.75 -48.91 9.94
C GLN A 27 -5.60 -48.59 11.19
N PRO A 28 -5.29 -49.11 12.40
CA PRO A 28 -5.97 -48.70 13.62
C PRO A 28 -5.81 -47.21 13.94
N SER A 29 -4.68 -46.59 13.57
CA SER A 29 -4.44 -45.15 13.77
C SER A 29 -5.45 -44.31 12.98
N VAL A 30 -5.66 -44.60 11.70
CA VAL A 30 -6.65 -43.89 10.87
C VAL A 30 -8.07 -44.19 11.34
N SER A 31 -8.35 -45.44 11.74
CA SER A 31 -9.68 -45.84 12.22
C SER A 31 -10.16 -45.04 13.41
N ASN A 32 -9.23 -44.66 14.29
CA ASN A 32 -9.47 -43.89 15.51
C ASN A 32 -9.60 -42.37 15.26
N TRP A 33 -9.42 -41.90 14.03
CA TRP A 33 -9.58 -40.47 13.73
C TRP A 33 -11.05 -40.09 13.65
N SER A 34 -11.40 -39.00 14.35
CA SER A 34 -12.65 -38.27 14.14
C SER A 34 -12.49 -37.16 13.08
N LYS A 35 -11.27 -36.65 12.91
CA LYS A 35 -10.84 -35.66 11.91
C LYS A 35 -9.37 -35.88 11.55
N VAL A 36 -8.91 -35.36 10.41
CA VAL A 36 -7.49 -35.46 10.04
C VAL A 36 -6.62 -34.65 11.02
N PRO A 37 -5.63 -35.28 11.70
CA PRO A 37 -4.73 -34.55 12.60
C PRO A 37 -3.95 -33.46 11.86
N ALA A 38 -3.75 -32.30 12.49
CA ALA A 38 -3.13 -31.12 11.86
C ALA A 38 -1.77 -31.46 11.22
N GLN A 39 -0.92 -32.18 11.96
CA GLN A 39 0.40 -32.65 11.52
C GLN A 39 0.39 -33.67 10.37
N ARG A 40 -0.78 -34.23 10.01
CA ARG A 40 -0.95 -35.23 8.96
C ARG A 40 -1.65 -34.68 7.72
N VAL A 41 -2.16 -33.44 7.74
CA VAL A 41 -2.96 -32.87 6.64
C VAL A 41 -2.19 -32.86 5.33
N ILE A 42 -0.93 -32.44 5.33
CA ILE A 42 -0.08 -32.40 4.13
C ILE A 42 0.16 -33.81 3.57
N ALA A 43 0.39 -34.80 4.43
CA ALA A 43 0.59 -36.18 4.01
C ALA A 43 -0.69 -36.80 3.43
N VAL A 44 -1.85 -36.47 3.99
CA VAL A 44 -3.15 -36.92 3.50
C VAL A 44 -3.47 -36.26 2.16
N GLU A 45 -3.30 -34.94 2.03
CA GLU A 45 -3.49 -34.21 0.77
C GLU A 45 -2.62 -34.80 -0.36
N ALA A 46 -1.33 -35.06 -0.10
CA ALA A 46 -0.44 -35.67 -1.07
C ALA A 46 -0.86 -37.10 -1.48
N ALA A 47 -1.47 -37.86 -0.57
CA ALA A 47 -1.87 -39.25 -0.80
C ALA A 47 -3.25 -39.40 -1.48
N THR A 48 -4.15 -38.44 -1.27
CA THR A 48 -5.56 -38.52 -1.70
C THR A 48 -5.94 -37.49 -2.75
N GLY A 49 -5.16 -36.42 -2.90
CA GLY A 49 -5.49 -35.28 -3.75
C GLY A 49 -6.61 -34.38 -3.19
N VAL A 50 -7.13 -34.67 -1.98
CA VAL A 50 -8.14 -33.83 -1.32
C VAL A 50 -7.44 -32.62 -0.71
N SER A 51 -7.88 -31.42 -1.07
CA SER A 51 -7.28 -30.16 -0.63
C SER A 51 -7.24 -30.04 0.89
N ARG A 52 -6.13 -29.52 1.45
CA ARG A 52 -6.02 -29.21 2.88
C ARG A 52 -7.16 -28.34 3.43
N ASN A 53 -7.75 -27.48 2.58
CA ASN A 53 -8.88 -26.62 2.93
C ASN A 53 -10.16 -27.44 3.16
N ASP A 54 -10.33 -28.55 2.43
CA ASP A 54 -11.45 -29.48 2.64
C ASP A 54 -11.17 -30.44 3.80
N LEU A 55 -9.90 -30.84 4.00
CA LEU A 55 -9.51 -31.77 5.07
C LEU A 55 -9.58 -31.14 6.46
N ARG A 56 -9.18 -29.88 6.57
CA ARG A 56 -9.15 -29.12 7.82
C ARG A 56 -9.52 -27.66 7.56
N PRO A 57 -10.79 -27.37 7.24
CA PRO A 57 -11.26 -26.01 7.04
C PRO A 57 -11.05 -25.14 8.28
N ASP A 58 -11.07 -25.71 9.48
CA ASP A 58 -10.77 -25.01 10.74
C ASP A 58 -9.30 -24.55 10.87
N LEU A 59 -8.38 -25.10 10.07
CA LEU A 59 -6.96 -24.71 10.06
C LEU A 59 -6.53 -24.00 8.78
N TYR A 60 -7.15 -24.35 7.65
CA TYR A 60 -6.71 -23.95 6.31
C TYR A 60 -7.79 -23.29 5.46
N SER A 61 -9.06 -23.27 5.90
CA SER A 61 -9.87 -22.15 5.47
C SER A 61 -9.17 -20.96 6.08
N GLU A 62 -8.52 -20.17 5.22
CA GLU A 62 -8.24 -18.80 5.59
C GLU A 62 -9.51 -18.30 6.27
N PRO A 63 -9.44 -17.62 7.43
CA PRO A 63 -10.47 -16.66 7.64
C PRO A 63 -10.42 -15.86 6.36
N LEU A 64 -11.48 -15.97 5.56
CA LEU A 64 -11.98 -14.84 4.84
C LEU A 64 -12.13 -13.80 5.97
N LEU A 65 -11.01 -13.14 6.34
CA LEU A 65 -10.96 -11.73 6.53
C LEU A 65 -11.86 -11.31 5.38
N SER A 66 -13.07 -10.94 5.75
CA SER A 66 -13.97 -10.27 4.86
C SER A 66 -13.11 -9.17 4.27
N LYS A 67 -12.55 -9.45 3.10
CA LYS A 67 -12.04 -8.44 2.21
C LYS A 67 -13.35 -7.81 1.77
N GLU A 68 -13.94 -7.02 2.68
CA GLU A 68 -14.91 -6.03 2.33
C GLU A 68 -14.30 -5.40 1.09
N ALA A 69 -15.00 -5.56 -0.03
CA ALA A 69 -14.53 -5.02 -1.28
C ALA A 69 -14.20 -3.57 -0.98
N ILE A 70 -12.92 -3.20 -1.09
CA ILE A 70 -12.45 -1.85 -0.77
C ILE A 70 -13.39 -0.93 -1.54
N ASP A 71 -14.01 0.02 -0.82
CA ASP A 71 -14.93 0.94 -1.45
C ASP A 71 -14.24 1.61 -2.66
N LEU A 72 -15.00 1.89 -3.71
CA LEU A 72 -14.43 2.43 -4.95
C LEU A 72 -13.73 3.77 -4.71
N VAL A 73 -14.21 4.56 -3.74
CA VAL A 73 -13.56 5.82 -3.36
C VAL A 73 -12.23 5.53 -2.69
N ASP A 74 -12.19 4.61 -1.72
CA ASP A 74 -10.95 4.24 -1.04
C ASP A 74 -9.92 3.60 -1.97
N ALA A 75 -10.37 2.80 -2.95
CA ALA A 75 -9.50 2.27 -3.99
C ALA A 75 -8.90 3.38 -4.87
N ALA A 76 -9.70 4.39 -5.23
CA ALA A 76 -9.22 5.55 -5.99
C ALA A 76 -8.25 6.43 -5.16
N ARG A 77 -8.57 6.68 -3.89
CA ARG A 77 -7.69 7.39 -2.94
C ARG A 77 -6.34 6.69 -2.81
N ALA A 78 -6.35 5.36 -2.63
CA ALA A 78 -5.11 4.58 -2.54
C ALA A 78 -4.25 4.68 -3.79
N GLN A 79 -4.86 4.60 -4.99
CA GLN A 79 -4.14 4.73 -6.26
C GLN A 79 -3.53 6.12 -6.43
N GLN A 80 -4.25 7.17 -6.05
CA GLN A 80 -3.77 8.55 -6.16
C GLN A 80 -2.62 8.82 -5.20
N TYR A 81 -2.70 8.34 -3.95
CA TYR A 81 -1.57 8.42 -3.02
C TYR A 81 -0.35 7.64 -3.51
N LEU A 82 -0.52 6.44 -4.09
CA LEU A 82 0.59 5.67 -4.66
C LEU A 82 1.25 6.37 -5.85
N LEU A 83 0.45 7.04 -6.69
CA LEU A 83 0.98 7.84 -7.79
C LEU A 83 1.90 8.96 -7.26
N LEU A 84 1.43 9.72 -6.26
CA LEU A 84 2.23 10.78 -5.64
C LEU A 84 3.48 10.22 -4.95
N ALA A 85 3.36 9.12 -4.20
CA ALA A 85 4.49 8.44 -3.59
C ALA A 85 5.55 8.02 -4.62
N THR A 86 5.11 7.46 -5.75
CA THR A 86 6.00 7.03 -6.84
C THR A 86 6.75 8.23 -7.45
N LEU A 87 6.05 9.34 -7.68
CA LEU A 87 6.64 10.53 -8.29
C LEU A 87 7.56 11.32 -7.35
N LEU A 88 7.33 11.23 -6.04
CA LEU A 88 8.15 11.91 -5.03
C LEU A 88 9.36 11.06 -4.59
N SER A 89 9.31 9.74 -4.72
CA SER A 89 10.39 8.83 -4.29
C SER A 89 11.56 8.74 -5.28
N ALA A 90 11.31 8.93 -6.57
CA ALA A 90 12.34 8.94 -7.60
C ALA A 90 11.86 9.62 -8.89
N ALA A 91 12.81 10.03 -9.73
CA ALA A 91 12.49 10.52 -11.07
C ALA A 91 11.78 9.43 -11.90
N PRO A 92 10.68 9.75 -12.61
CA PRO A 92 9.94 8.77 -13.39
C PRO A 92 10.75 8.26 -14.58
N SER A 93 10.80 6.94 -14.74
CA SER A 93 11.39 6.30 -15.92
C SER A 93 10.62 6.65 -17.20
N ARG A 94 11.25 6.44 -18.37
CA ARG A 94 10.57 6.61 -19.67
C ARG A 94 9.27 5.81 -19.75
N ARG A 95 9.27 4.57 -19.26
CA ARG A 95 8.08 3.71 -19.22
C ARG A 95 6.97 4.34 -18.40
N LEU A 96 7.30 4.89 -17.22
CA LEU A 96 6.31 5.53 -16.36
C LEU A 96 5.77 6.80 -17.03
N LEU A 97 6.62 7.62 -17.65
CA LEU A 97 6.18 8.79 -18.42
C LEU A 97 5.22 8.40 -19.56
N ASP A 98 5.52 7.33 -20.31
CA ASP A 98 4.63 6.83 -21.35
C ASP A 98 3.27 6.40 -20.76
N GLN A 99 3.25 5.75 -19.59
CA GLN A 99 2.00 5.38 -18.89
C GLN A 99 1.22 6.61 -18.42
N LEU A 100 1.90 7.61 -17.85
CA LEU A 100 1.28 8.86 -17.40
C LEU A 100 0.70 9.66 -18.56
N SER A 101 1.32 9.62 -19.74
CA SER A 101 0.82 10.28 -20.94
C SER A 101 -0.54 9.77 -21.42
N ALA A 102 -0.92 8.56 -21.00
CA ALA A 102 -2.20 7.94 -21.32
C ALA A 102 -3.30 8.23 -20.28
N LEU A 103 -2.99 8.99 -19.21
CA LEU A 103 -4.01 9.42 -18.25
C LEU A 103 -5.04 10.31 -18.93
N THR A 104 -6.29 10.15 -18.50
CA THR A 104 -7.41 10.98 -18.94
C THR A 104 -7.91 11.81 -17.77
N GLY A 105 -8.30 13.04 -18.06
CA GLY A 105 -8.95 13.93 -17.11
C GLY A 105 -10.44 14.13 -17.40
N ASP A 106 -11.11 14.83 -16.50
CA ASP A 106 -12.47 15.33 -16.66
C ASP A 106 -12.56 16.82 -16.25
N ALA A 107 -13.77 17.36 -16.15
CA ALA A 107 -14.01 18.75 -15.80
C ALA A 107 -13.86 19.08 -14.31
N THR A 108 -13.54 18.10 -13.46
CA THR A 108 -13.25 18.36 -12.03
C THR A 108 -11.86 18.99 -11.87
N PRO A 109 -11.57 19.67 -10.74
CA PRO A 109 -10.22 20.16 -10.47
C PRO A 109 -9.15 19.07 -10.54
N LEU A 110 -9.43 17.90 -9.96
CA LEU A 110 -8.50 16.76 -9.97
C LEU A 110 -8.33 16.19 -11.39
N GLY A 111 -9.42 16.04 -12.14
CA GLY A 111 -9.38 15.55 -13.51
C GLY A 111 -8.58 16.48 -14.44
N ARG A 112 -8.72 17.80 -14.30
CA ARG A 112 -7.87 18.75 -15.05
C ARG A 112 -6.40 18.58 -14.70
N ALA A 113 -6.06 18.41 -13.42
CA ALA A 113 -4.68 18.20 -13.01
C ALA A 113 -4.11 16.87 -13.54
N HIS A 114 -4.91 15.80 -13.64
CA HIS A 114 -4.51 14.57 -14.34
C HIS A 114 -4.23 14.81 -15.82
N ALA A 115 -5.08 15.59 -16.52
CA ALA A 115 -4.86 15.92 -17.93
C ALA A 115 -3.59 16.76 -18.14
N GLU A 116 -3.30 17.70 -17.24
CA GLU A 116 -2.06 18.48 -17.25
C GLU A 116 -0.82 17.62 -17.00
N LEU A 117 -0.89 16.68 -16.05
CA LEU A 117 0.18 15.70 -15.84
C LEU A 117 0.40 14.82 -17.07
N ALA A 118 -0.68 14.37 -17.72
CA ALA A 118 -0.60 13.58 -18.95
C ALA A 118 0.07 14.36 -20.08
N ALA A 119 -0.30 15.62 -20.27
CA ALA A 119 0.30 16.51 -21.25
C ALA A 119 1.78 16.80 -20.95
N ALA A 120 2.14 17.01 -19.67
CA ALA A 120 3.53 17.18 -19.26
C ALA A 120 4.34 15.90 -19.53
N ALA A 121 3.80 14.73 -19.22
CA ALA A 121 4.43 13.44 -19.47
C ALA A 121 4.63 13.16 -20.97
N ALA A 122 3.65 13.49 -21.81
CA ALA A 122 3.74 13.32 -23.27
C ALA A 122 4.88 14.11 -23.91
N ASN A 123 5.21 15.28 -23.34
CA ASN A 123 6.28 16.16 -23.81
C ASN A 123 7.62 15.93 -23.07
N ALA A 124 7.63 15.09 -22.03
CA ALA A 124 8.78 14.90 -21.18
C ALA A 124 9.88 14.08 -21.86
N VAL A 125 11.12 14.48 -21.60
CA VAL A 125 12.31 13.68 -21.92
C VAL A 125 12.86 13.13 -20.62
N ALA A 126 12.88 11.80 -20.44
CA ALA A 126 13.24 11.16 -19.17
C ALA A 126 14.54 11.68 -18.55
N ALA A 127 15.61 11.83 -19.35
CA ALA A 127 16.88 12.36 -18.87
C ALA A 127 16.83 13.84 -18.43
N LYS A 128 15.87 14.63 -18.91
CA LYS A 128 15.63 16.00 -18.44
C LYS A 128 14.83 15.98 -17.14
N VAL A 129 13.83 15.11 -17.03
CA VAL A 129 13.04 14.96 -15.80
C VAL A 129 13.90 14.42 -14.65
N GLU A 130 14.87 13.54 -14.95
CA GLU A 130 15.85 13.07 -13.98
C GLU A 130 16.72 14.20 -13.43
N ARG A 131 17.19 15.11 -14.29
CA ARG A 131 17.93 16.30 -13.87
C ARG A 131 17.05 17.25 -13.07
N GLU A 132 15.83 17.49 -13.53
CA GLU A 132 14.84 18.30 -12.81
C GLU A 132 14.58 17.74 -11.41
N TYR A 133 14.36 16.42 -11.27
CA TYR A 133 14.19 15.77 -9.96
C TYR A 133 15.42 15.95 -9.07
N PHE A 134 16.62 15.79 -9.65
CA PHE A 134 17.86 16.01 -8.94
C PHE A 134 17.94 17.46 -8.42
N ASP A 135 17.70 18.45 -9.27
CA ASP A 135 17.77 19.88 -8.90
C ASP A 135 16.71 20.23 -7.83
N LEU A 136 15.50 19.68 -7.94
CA LEU A 136 14.41 19.92 -7.01
C LEU A 136 14.65 19.30 -5.63
N PHE A 137 15.03 18.02 -5.55
CA PHE A 137 14.95 17.27 -4.29
C PHE A 137 16.29 16.82 -3.72
N ILE A 138 17.35 16.75 -4.55
CA ILE A 138 18.65 16.20 -4.14
C ILE A 138 19.71 17.32 -4.08
N GLY A 139 19.96 17.95 -5.22
CA GLY A 139 20.95 19.01 -5.43
C GLY A 139 22.39 18.58 -5.13
N LEU A 140 23.33 19.50 -5.36
CA LEU A 140 24.70 19.36 -4.87
C LEU A 140 24.77 19.87 -3.44
N GLY A 141 24.37 19.01 -2.49
CA GLY A 141 24.34 19.26 -1.05
C GLY A 141 22.92 19.50 -0.53
N ARG A 142 22.10 20.25 -1.27
CA ARG A 142 20.68 20.43 -0.94
C ARG A 142 19.88 20.75 -2.20
N GLY A 143 18.75 20.07 -2.39
CA GLY A 143 17.77 20.40 -3.43
C GLY A 143 17.10 21.75 -3.17
N GLU A 144 16.45 22.29 -4.19
CA GLU A 144 15.60 23.48 -4.09
C GLU A 144 14.54 23.31 -2.97
N LEU A 145 14.00 22.11 -2.84
CA LEU A 145 12.99 21.71 -1.87
C LEU A 145 13.48 20.54 -1.02
N LEU A 146 12.95 20.47 0.21
CA LEU A 146 13.21 19.36 1.15
C LEU A 146 11.85 18.77 1.56
N PRO A 147 11.41 17.67 0.93
CA PRO A 147 10.04 17.15 1.06
C PRO A 147 9.83 16.37 2.37
N TYR A 148 10.16 16.98 3.50
CA TYR A 148 10.09 16.40 4.84
C TYR A 148 9.18 17.22 5.75
N ALA A 149 8.33 16.55 6.54
CA ALA A 149 7.46 17.21 7.49
C ALA A 149 8.26 18.01 8.52
N SER A 150 9.35 17.44 9.05
CA SER A 150 10.24 18.12 9.98
C SER A 150 10.75 19.45 9.40
N TYR A 151 11.27 19.44 8.18
CA TYR A 151 11.75 20.65 7.52
C TYR A 151 10.64 21.69 7.33
N TYR A 152 9.48 21.30 6.81
CA TYR A 152 8.39 22.24 6.54
C TYR A 152 7.76 22.82 7.82
N LEU A 153 7.78 22.08 8.93
CA LEU A 153 7.16 22.49 10.19
C LEU A 153 8.13 23.21 11.14
N THR A 154 9.43 22.93 11.06
CA THR A 154 10.41 23.49 12.02
C THR A 154 11.59 24.20 11.35
N GLY A 155 11.81 24.01 10.05
CA GLY A 155 12.98 24.47 9.32
C GLY A 155 14.20 23.54 9.41
N PHE A 156 14.11 22.41 10.13
CA PHE A 156 15.22 21.49 10.33
C PHE A 156 14.78 20.02 10.18
N LEU A 157 15.63 19.20 9.57
CA LEU A 157 15.39 17.77 9.39
C LEU A 157 15.52 17.00 10.71
N ASN A 158 14.84 15.85 10.80
CA ASN A 158 14.95 14.89 11.91
C ASN A 158 14.50 15.46 13.27
N GLU A 159 13.61 16.44 13.25
CA GLU A 159 13.12 17.12 14.44
C GLU A 159 11.91 16.40 15.08
N ARG A 160 11.32 17.05 16.09
CA ARG A 160 10.15 16.57 16.84
C ARG A 160 9.00 16.01 15.98
N PRO A 161 8.64 16.55 14.79
CA PRO A 161 7.61 15.95 13.94
C PRO A 161 7.89 14.49 13.59
N LEU A 162 9.12 14.17 13.18
CA LEU A 162 9.53 12.79 12.86
C LEU A 162 9.46 11.87 14.08
N SER A 163 9.91 12.35 15.25
CA SER A 163 9.83 11.56 16.48
C SER A 163 8.38 11.22 16.86
N ARG A 164 7.43 12.14 16.64
CA ARG A 164 6.01 11.91 16.90
C ARG A 164 5.41 10.93 15.88
N LEU A 165 5.77 11.07 14.61
CA LEU A 165 5.36 10.14 13.56
C LEU A 165 5.79 8.71 13.90
N ARG A 166 7.05 8.50 14.29
CA ARG A 166 7.54 7.17 14.70
C ARG A 166 6.77 6.57 15.87
N ALA A 167 6.40 7.39 16.86
CA ALA A 167 5.60 6.93 18.00
C ALA A 167 4.20 6.46 17.56
N ASP A 168 3.55 7.20 16.66
CA ASP A 168 2.23 6.83 16.15
C ASP A 168 2.29 5.60 15.23
N LEU A 169 3.30 5.50 14.35
CA LEU A 169 3.50 4.32 13.50
C LEU A 169 3.72 3.06 14.34
N ALA A 170 4.54 3.15 15.39
CA ALA A 170 4.75 2.05 16.33
C ALA A 170 3.45 1.65 17.04
N ALA A 171 2.63 2.61 17.45
CA ALA A 171 1.32 2.34 18.06
C ALA A 171 0.34 1.65 17.09
N SER A 172 0.44 1.93 15.79
CA SER A 172 -0.34 1.30 14.73
C SER A 172 0.28 -0.01 14.19
N GLY A 173 1.43 -0.46 14.72
CA GLY A 173 2.13 -1.66 14.26
C GLY A 173 2.73 -1.53 12.86
N ILE A 174 2.89 -0.31 12.35
CA ILE A 174 3.52 -0.02 11.06
C ILE A 174 5.02 0.14 11.29
N ALA A 175 5.82 -0.62 10.57
CA ALA A 175 7.27 -0.60 10.67
C ALA A 175 7.93 -0.37 9.31
N CYS A 176 9.09 0.26 9.32
CA CYS A 176 9.91 0.42 8.11
C CYS A 176 10.54 -0.90 7.70
N VAL A 177 10.73 -1.04 6.38
CA VAL A 177 11.55 -2.11 5.82
C VAL A 177 13.00 -1.91 6.24
N ALA A 178 13.69 -3.02 6.57
CA ALA A 178 15.10 -2.99 6.90
C ALA A 178 15.93 -2.32 5.77
N ASN A 179 16.93 -1.53 6.15
CA ASN A 179 17.83 -0.79 5.26
C ASN A 179 17.21 0.37 4.47
N ASN A 180 16.00 0.83 4.79
CA ASN A 180 15.54 2.13 4.29
C ASN A 180 16.26 3.26 5.04
N SER A 181 17.00 4.10 4.32
CA SER A 181 17.70 5.26 4.91
C SER A 181 16.86 6.54 4.91
N GLU A 182 15.74 6.54 4.18
CA GLU A 182 14.85 7.69 4.06
C GLU A 182 14.03 7.88 5.35
N PRO A 183 14.09 9.05 6.01
CA PRO A 183 13.24 9.38 7.15
C PRO A 183 11.75 9.22 6.86
N GLU A 184 11.00 8.67 7.80
CA GLU A 184 9.58 8.33 7.66
C GLU A 184 8.68 9.54 7.40
N ASP A 185 9.15 10.75 7.73
CA ASP A 185 8.45 12.00 7.49
C ASP A 185 8.68 12.59 6.09
N HIS A 186 9.35 11.84 5.21
CA HIS A 186 9.42 12.14 3.78
C HIS A 186 8.02 12.03 3.14
N ALA A 187 7.70 12.98 2.27
CA ALA A 187 6.37 13.11 1.66
C ALA A 187 5.92 11.82 0.93
N ALA A 188 6.84 11.18 0.19
CA ALA A 188 6.55 9.92 -0.48
C ALA A 188 6.13 8.81 0.50
N ILE A 189 6.79 8.70 1.65
CA ILE A 189 6.50 7.66 2.64
C ILE A 189 5.15 7.92 3.31
N LEU A 190 4.84 9.17 3.63
CA LEU A 190 3.51 9.52 4.13
C LEU A 190 2.41 9.21 3.12
N CYS A 191 2.64 9.46 1.82
CA CYS A 191 1.72 9.04 0.78
C CYS A 191 1.57 7.51 0.71
N GLU A 192 2.64 6.73 0.83
CA GLU A 192 2.55 5.25 0.89
C GLU A 192 1.74 4.76 2.09
N ILE A 193 1.91 5.40 3.25
CA ILE A 193 1.16 5.08 4.47
C ILE A 193 -0.33 5.36 4.26
N MET A 194 -0.69 6.54 3.74
CA MET A 194 -2.08 6.89 3.43
C MET A 194 -2.68 5.96 2.38
N ALA A 195 -1.92 5.56 1.36
CA ALA A 195 -2.36 4.54 0.43
C ALA A 195 -2.55 3.17 1.09
N GLY A 196 -1.74 2.83 2.09
CA GLY A 196 -1.87 1.61 2.87
C GLY A 196 -3.15 1.60 3.71
N PHE A 197 -3.49 2.73 4.32
CA PHE A 197 -4.75 2.91 5.03
C PHE A 197 -5.96 2.82 4.10
N ALA A 198 -5.99 3.60 3.01
CA ALA A 198 -7.10 3.60 2.07
C ALA A 198 -7.28 2.23 1.38
N ALA A 199 -6.20 1.49 1.10
CA ALA A 199 -6.29 0.14 0.54
C ALA A 199 -6.62 -0.95 1.58
N GLY A 200 -6.82 -0.61 2.85
CA GLY A 200 -7.02 -1.57 3.94
C GLY A 200 -5.82 -2.50 4.19
N ARG A 201 -4.63 -2.16 3.68
CA ARG A 201 -3.37 -2.91 3.95
C ARG A 201 -2.88 -2.67 5.36
N PHE A 202 -3.15 -1.49 5.91
CA PHE A 202 -2.96 -1.15 7.31
C PHE A 202 -4.33 -0.99 7.95
N ALA A 203 -4.64 -1.82 8.95
CA ALA A 203 -5.91 -1.76 9.65
C ALA A 203 -6.03 -0.44 10.43
N ALA A 204 -6.95 0.42 10.02
CA ALA A 204 -7.25 1.69 10.68
C ALA A 204 -8.72 2.07 10.45
N SER A 205 -9.43 2.47 11.51
CA SER A 205 -10.76 3.06 11.36
C SER A 205 -10.67 4.39 10.61
N PHE A 206 -11.77 4.87 10.04
CA PHE A 206 -11.80 6.15 9.35
C PHE A 206 -11.29 7.30 10.25
N GLU A 207 -11.64 7.30 11.54
CA GLU A 207 -11.18 8.30 12.52
C GLU A 207 -9.68 8.22 12.76
N ALA A 208 -9.10 7.01 12.77
CA ALA A 208 -7.66 6.83 12.89
C ALA A 208 -6.92 7.34 11.64
N GLN A 209 -7.47 7.10 10.44
CA GLN A 209 -6.94 7.65 9.20
C GLN A 209 -7.00 9.18 9.20
N ARG A 210 -8.15 9.75 9.59
CA ARG A 210 -8.33 11.21 9.74
C ARG A 210 -7.32 11.80 10.71
N ALA A 211 -7.21 11.23 11.91
CA ALA A 211 -6.30 11.72 12.93
C ALA A 211 -4.84 11.65 12.46
N PHE A 212 -4.45 10.61 11.72
CA PHE A 212 -3.13 10.52 11.12
C PHE A 212 -2.91 11.60 10.06
N PHE A 213 -3.86 11.79 9.14
CA PHE A 213 -3.80 12.79 8.09
C PHE A 213 -3.70 14.21 8.66
N GLU A 214 -4.58 14.59 9.58
CA GLU A 214 -4.61 15.90 10.23
C GLU A 214 -3.32 16.20 10.99
N LYS A 215 -2.71 15.18 11.60
CA LYS A 215 -1.51 15.33 12.42
C LYS A 215 -0.23 15.38 11.59
N HIS A 216 -0.12 14.52 10.57
CA HIS A 216 1.16 14.27 9.89
C HIS A 216 1.21 14.71 8.43
N VAL A 217 0.07 14.96 7.76
CA VAL A 217 0.00 15.27 6.33
C VAL A 217 -0.52 16.69 6.09
N ALA A 218 -1.75 16.96 6.54
CA ALA A 218 -2.45 18.23 6.29
C ALA A 218 -1.65 19.50 6.64
N PRO A 219 -0.88 19.56 7.75
CA PRO A 219 -0.24 20.81 8.19
C PRO A 219 0.81 21.38 7.23
N TRP A 220 1.32 20.58 6.29
CA TRP A 220 2.45 20.98 5.47
C TRP A 220 2.41 20.47 4.02
N MET A 221 1.75 19.34 3.74
CA MET A 221 1.80 18.70 2.42
C MET A 221 1.22 19.60 1.31
N GLY A 222 0.16 20.35 1.60
CA GLY A 222 -0.41 21.31 0.65
C GLY A 222 0.58 22.44 0.28
N ARG A 223 1.38 22.91 1.26
CA ARG A 223 2.45 23.88 1.01
C ARG A 223 3.58 23.28 0.19
N LEU A 224 4.01 22.06 0.50
CA LEU A 224 5.01 21.35 -0.31
C LEU A 224 4.60 21.32 -1.78
N PHE A 225 3.36 20.91 -2.09
CA PHE A 225 2.93 20.84 -3.48
C PHE A 225 2.80 22.21 -4.16
N ALA A 226 2.42 23.25 -3.43
CA ALA A 226 2.45 24.62 -3.94
C ALA A 226 3.88 25.10 -4.24
N ASP A 227 4.85 24.73 -3.40
CA ASP A 227 6.27 25.04 -3.64
C ASP A 227 6.81 24.25 -4.84
N ILE A 228 6.46 22.97 -5.00
CA ILE A 228 6.80 22.17 -6.19
C ILE A 228 6.23 22.81 -7.47
N GLU A 229 4.97 23.27 -7.42
CA GLU A 229 4.30 23.92 -8.56
C GLU A 229 5.00 25.22 -8.98
N SER A 230 5.56 25.96 -8.02
CA SER A 230 6.17 27.27 -8.24
C SER A 230 7.70 27.29 -8.29
N ALA A 231 8.35 26.14 -8.07
CA ALA A 231 9.80 26.00 -8.09
C ALA A 231 10.42 26.44 -9.43
N GLU A 232 11.58 27.07 -9.36
CA GLU A 232 12.30 27.61 -10.50
C GLU A 232 12.71 26.49 -11.48
N SER A 233 13.17 25.37 -10.92
CA SER A 233 13.62 24.22 -11.71
C SER A 233 12.47 23.38 -12.28
N ALA A 234 11.22 23.60 -11.83
CA ALA A 234 10.08 22.76 -12.18
C ALA A 234 9.57 23.00 -13.61
N ILE A 235 9.51 21.92 -14.37
CA ILE A 235 8.94 21.82 -15.72
C ILE A 235 7.89 20.71 -15.75
N PHE A 236 8.30 19.44 -15.58
CA PHE A 236 7.37 18.31 -15.44
C PHE A 236 6.73 18.28 -14.04
N TYR A 237 7.53 18.52 -13.00
CA TYR A 237 7.08 18.51 -11.61
C TYR A 237 6.13 19.64 -11.29
N ARG A 238 6.03 20.69 -12.12
CA ARG A 238 4.97 21.70 -11.98
C ARG A 238 3.57 21.06 -12.02
N ALA A 239 3.35 20.12 -12.96
CA ALA A 239 2.10 19.39 -13.06
C ALA A 239 1.89 18.42 -11.88
N VAL A 240 2.98 17.84 -11.35
CA VAL A 240 2.94 17.01 -10.13
C VAL A 240 2.55 17.85 -8.91
N GLY A 241 3.08 19.06 -8.79
CA GLY A 241 2.72 20.06 -7.77
C GLY A 241 1.23 20.41 -7.84
N ALA A 242 0.73 20.79 -9.01
CA ALA A 242 -0.69 21.10 -9.21
C ALA A 242 -1.61 19.91 -8.84
N LEU A 243 -1.26 18.70 -9.29
CA LEU A 243 -2.01 17.49 -8.97
C LEU A 243 -2.02 17.17 -7.47
N GLY A 244 -0.86 17.22 -6.82
CA GLY A 244 -0.74 16.96 -5.40
C GLY A 244 -1.48 18.00 -4.56
N ARG A 245 -1.42 19.28 -4.93
CA ARG A 245 -2.14 20.36 -4.26
C ARG A 245 -3.66 20.15 -4.34
N ALA A 246 -4.18 19.91 -5.55
CA ALA A 246 -5.61 19.66 -5.75
C ALA A 246 -6.09 18.42 -4.97
N PHE A 247 -5.28 17.35 -4.94
CA PHE A 247 -5.64 16.14 -4.21
C PHE A 247 -5.63 16.34 -2.69
N ILE A 248 -4.62 17.00 -2.13
CA ILE A 248 -4.54 17.27 -0.69
C ILE A 248 -5.68 18.20 -0.23
N GLU A 249 -6.10 19.15 -1.06
CA GLU A 249 -7.27 19.99 -0.80
C GLU A 249 -8.55 19.14 -0.71
N ILE A 250 -8.78 18.23 -1.67
CA ILE A 250 -9.91 17.29 -1.66
C ILE A 250 -9.87 16.38 -0.42
N GLU A 251 -8.71 15.80 -0.09
CA GLU A 251 -8.58 14.95 1.10
C GLU A 251 -8.88 15.73 2.37
N THR A 252 -8.39 16.97 2.47
CA THR A 252 -8.66 17.85 3.61
C THR A 252 -10.15 18.08 3.77
N GLU A 253 -10.86 18.43 2.70
CA GLU A 253 -12.32 18.59 2.73
C GLU A 253 -13.03 17.28 3.08
N ALA A 254 -12.67 16.17 2.46
CA ALA A 254 -13.30 14.87 2.66
C ALA A 254 -13.24 14.43 4.13
N PHE A 255 -12.11 14.65 4.80
CA PHE A 255 -11.95 14.34 6.22
C PHE A 255 -12.78 15.23 7.16
N THR A 256 -13.26 16.40 6.70
CA THR A 256 -14.17 17.25 7.50
C THR A 256 -15.64 16.82 7.44
N PHE A 257 -16.09 16.20 6.34
CA PHE A 257 -17.51 15.90 6.11
C PHE A 257 -17.97 14.55 6.66
N ALA A 258 -17.04 13.65 6.96
CA ALA A 258 -17.36 12.36 7.57
C ALA A 258 -17.45 12.51 9.10
N ASN A 259 -18.68 12.78 9.56
CA ASN A 259 -19.11 12.80 10.96
C ASN A 259 -20.43 12.02 11.09
#